data_AF-A0A537Y8T9-F1
#
_entry.id   AF-A0A537Y8T9-F1
#
_cell.length_a   1.000
_cell.length_b   1.000
_cell.length_c   1.000
_cell.angle_alpha   90.00
_cell.angle_beta   90.00
_cell.angle_gamma   90.00
#
_symmetry.space_group_name_H-M   'P 1'
#
loop_
_entity.id
_entity.type
_entity.pdbx_description
1 polymer ?
#
loop_
_entity_poly.entity_id
_entity_poly.type
_entity_poly.pdbx_seq_one_letter_code
_entity_poly.pdbx_strand_id
1 'polypeptide(L)'
;EKIRTRRWKVGFTTPEMRWLRARRAIIQSLYRSPAFCARPYWNGLAVADAFRRACDGEIDDSMFFWRAMNVELWLRVYFGDRTGRDLRKETIPAFARYGDELAARAIGTDEAARLVASRAPNPGRHLFANAGDATYARIPVRSPLIASGDDLQTIVEKALVDHDVRPGDTVAISEKAVAVSQGRSFPVDQVRASALARLLARFVGKTPVGIGLGLPQTMQLAIEEVGALRILLAAFAAAITRPFGVRGVFYRVAGPQAAAIDGPTPGTLPPYNTHAKKAPADPDGVARGLAAALGAGAGGPVDVAVIDANDIGVNVLGASAGVDRGLLVELFRDNPLGQGHQQTPIALIRRMRAGEPGAR
;
A
#
# COMPACT_ATOMS: atom_id res chain seq x y z
N GLU A 1 29.72 31.68 -21.82
CA GLU A 1 30.20 30.98 -23.03
C GLU A 1 29.65 29.58 -23.29
N LYS A 2 29.96 28.52 -22.51
CA LYS A 2 29.59 27.11 -22.82
C LYS A 2 28.08 26.80 -23.02
N ILE A 3 27.18 27.60 -22.45
CA ILE A 3 25.72 27.44 -22.63
C ILE A 3 25.24 28.14 -23.91
N ARG A 4 25.86 29.26 -24.30
CA ARG A 4 25.47 30.09 -25.45
C ARG A 4 25.85 29.46 -26.80
N THR A 5 26.96 28.72 -26.84
CA THR A 5 27.49 28.09 -28.08
C THR A 5 27.02 26.66 -28.30
N ARG A 6 26.07 26.17 -27.48
CA ARG A 6 25.60 24.79 -27.55
C ARG A 6 24.70 24.60 -28.79
N ARG A 7 25.27 24.07 -29.87
CA ARG A 7 24.58 23.75 -31.15
C ARG A 7 23.72 22.49 -31.11
N TRP A 8 23.83 21.68 -30.04
CA TRP A 8 23.04 20.48 -29.85
C TRP A 8 22.22 20.58 -28.58
N LYS A 9 20.91 20.72 -28.74
CA LYS A 9 19.95 20.50 -27.67
C LYS A 9 19.81 18.99 -27.55
N VAL A 10 20.76 18.34 -26.87
CA VAL A 10 20.43 17.06 -26.22
C VAL A 10 19.32 17.46 -25.27
N GLY A 11 18.07 17.25 -25.69
CA GLY A 11 16.95 17.36 -24.77
C GLY A 11 17.39 16.53 -23.60
N PHE A 12 17.61 17.17 -22.44
CA PHE A 12 17.65 16.40 -21.22
C PHE A 12 16.39 15.56 -21.32
N THR A 13 16.53 14.24 -21.38
CA THR A 13 15.39 13.35 -21.19
C THR A 13 14.82 13.87 -19.89
N THR A 14 13.66 14.54 -19.97
CA THR A 14 12.97 15.03 -18.79
C THR A 14 13.02 13.86 -17.81
N PRO A 15 13.32 14.06 -16.53
CA PRO A 15 13.31 12.97 -15.56
C PRO A 15 11.85 12.56 -15.30
N GLU A 16 11.10 12.33 -16.38
CA GLU A 16 9.71 11.98 -16.50
C GLU A 16 9.49 10.68 -15.76
N MET A 17 10.31 9.67 -16.01
CA MET A 17 10.25 8.42 -15.25
C MET A 17 10.57 8.62 -13.75
N ARG A 18 11.46 9.54 -13.38
CA ARG A 18 11.70 9.88 -11.96
C ARG A 18 10.47 10.55 -11.33
N TRP A 19 9.83 11.46 -12.05
CA TRP A 19 8.61 12.15 -11.60
C TRP A 19 7.42 11.18 -11.50
N LEU A 20 7.27 10.30 -12.50
CA LEU A 20 6.26 9.24 -12.54
C LEU A 20 6.49 8.26 -11.38
N ARG A 21 7.73 7.80 -11.15
CA ARG A 21 8.10 6.95 -10.01
C ARG A 21 7.79 7.60 -8.67
N ALA A 22 8.06 8.90 -8.51
CA ALA A 22 7.73 9.65 -7.30
C ALA A 22 6.21 9.77 -7.05
N ARG A 23 5.38 9.56 -8.07
CA ARG A 23 3.90 9.57 -8.01
C ARG A 23 3.31 8.20 -8.29
N ARG A 24 4.11 7.13 -8.16
CA ARG A 24 3.74 5.79 -8.63
C ARG A 24 2.37 5.34 -8.13
N ALA A 25 2.06 5.58 -6.86
CA ALA A 25 0.79 5.15 -6.29
C ALA A 25 -0.41 5.94 -6.83
N ILE A 26 -0.27 7.24 -7.10
CA ILE A 26 -1.35 8.03 -7.73
C ILE A 26 -1.62 7.55 -9.15
N ILE A 27 -0.55 7.35 -9.92
CA ILE A 27 -0.63 6.92 -11.32
C ILE A 27 -1.13 5.47 -11.41
N GLN A 28 -0.67 4.60 -10.50
CA GLN A 28 -1.18 3.23 -10.38
C GLN A 28 -2.67 3.24 -10.08
N SER A 29 -3.14 4.11 -9.18
CA SER A 29 -4.56 4.26 -8.89
C SER A 29 -5.37 4.68 -10.11
N LEU A 30 -4.84 5.63 -10.90
CA LEU A 30 -5.46 6.06 -12.15
C LEU A 30 -5.56 4.90 -13.16
N TYR A 31 -4.47 4.19 -13.42
CA TYR A 31 -4.44 3.11 -14.41
C TYR A 31 -5.28 1.90 -14.05
N ARG A 32 -5.54 1.70 -12.75
CA ARG A 32 -6.44 0.65 -12.27
C ARG A 32 -7.89 1.12 -12.11
N SER A 33 -8.17 2.42 -12.28
CA SER A 33 -9.53 2.95 -12.17
C SER A 33 -10.40 2.40 -13.31
N PRO A 34 -11.67 2.04 -13.04
CA PRO A 34 -12.55 1.49 -14.08
C PRO A 34 -12.71 2.42 -15.28
N ALA A 35 -12.76 3.74 -15.04
CA ALA A 35 -12.86 4.75 -16.10
C ALA A 35 -11.67 4.71 -17.07
N PHE A 36 -10.44 4.50 -16.58
CA PHE A 36 -9.26 4.36 -17.42
C PHE A 36 -9.25 3.01 -18.15
N CYS A 37 -9.62 1.93 -17.46
CA CYS A 37 -9.65 0.58 -18.05
C CYS A 37 -10.72 0.41 -19.12
N ALA A 38 -11.79 1.21 -19.09
CA ALA A 38 -12.86 1.17 -20.09
C ALA A 38 -12.51 1.85 -21.42
N ARG A 39 -11.33 2.49 -21.54
CA ARG A 39 -10.94 3.19 -22.76
C ARG A 39 -10.56 2.18 -23.86
N PRO A 40 -10.99 2.38 -25.12
CA PRO A 40 -10.74 1.44 -26.22
C PRO A 40 -9.30 1.48 -26.75
N TYR A 41 -8.51 2.47 -26.32
CA TYR A 41 -7.17 2.72 -26.88
C TYR A 41 -6.07 1.82 -26.28
N TRP A 42 -6.34 1.18 -25.15
CA TRP A 42 -5.36 0.36 -24.43
C TRP A 42 -6.04 -0.68 -23.54
N ASN A 43 -5.30 -1.73 -23.17
CA ASN A 43 -5.70 -2.62 -22.08
C ASN A 43 -5.25 -2.01 -20.74
N GLY A 44 -6.19 -1.48 -19.96
CA GLY A 44 -5.86 -0.71 -18.74
C GLY A 44 -5.05 -1.47 -17.70
N LEU A 45 -5.39 -2.74 -17.43
CA LEU A 45 -4.66 -3.55 -16.45
C LEU A 45 -3.24 -3.91 -16.95
N ALA A 46 -3.08 -4.15 -18.25
CA ALA A 46 -1.76 -4.35 -18.84
C ALA A 46 -0.89 -3.09 -18.75
N VAL A 47 -1.47 -1.90 -18.96
CA VAL A 47 -0.77 -0.61 -18.74
C VAL A 47 -0.38 -0.45 -17.27
N ALA A 48 -1.27 -0.78 -16.34
CA ALA A 48 -1.00 -0.70 -14.91
C ALA A 48 0.14 -1.64 -14.47
N ASP A 49 0.21 -2.87 -14.98
CA ASP A 49 1.31 -3.79 -14.68
C ASP A 49 2.63 -3.35 -15.35
N ALA A 50 2.57 -2.94 -16.62
CA ALA A 50 3.74 -2.42 -17.32
C ALA A 50 4.32 -1.19 -16.62
N PHE A 51 3.47 -0.30 -16.11
CA PHE A 51 3.90 0.88 -15.36
C PHE A 51 4.63 0.50 -14.06
N ARG A 52 4.14 -0.49 -13.33
CA ARG A 52 4.81 -1.03 -12.14
C ARG A 52 6.20 -1.58 -12.49
N ARG A 53 6.29 -2.39 -13.55
CA ARG A 53 7.57 -2.95 -14.03
C ARG A 53 8.55 -1.86 -14.49
N ALA A 54 8.06 -0.80 -15.14
CA ALA A 54 8.87 0.37 -15.49
C ALA A 54 9.34 1.16 -14.26
N CYS A 55 8.49 1.24 -13.25
CA CYS A 55 8.79 1.80 -11.94
C CYS A 55 9.90 1.02 -11.22
N ASP A 56 9.95 -0.30 -11.41
CA ASP A 56 10.96 -1.21 -10.86
C ASP A 56 12.23 -1.29 -11.74
N GLY A 57 12.24 -0.63 -12.91
CA GLY A 57 13.37 -0.53 -13.81
C GLY A 57 13.49 -1.66 -14.84
N GLU A 58 12.46 -2.50 -14.96
CA GLU A 58 12.42 -3.60 -15.92
C GLU A 58 12.05 -3.15 -17.34
N ILE A 59 11.39 -2.01 -17.48
CA ILE A 59 10.90 -1.45 -18.75
C ILE A 59 11.33 0.02 -18.84
N ASP A 60 11.86 0.42 -19.99
CA ASP A 60 12.23 1.81 -20.28
C ASP A 60 11.32 2.41 -21.37
N ASP A 61 10.10 2.78 -20.98
CA ASP A 61 9.13 3.45 -21.85
C ASP A 61 8.32 4.50 -21.07
N SER A 62 8.93 5.64 -20.72
CA SER A 62 8.20 6.70 -20.01
C SER A 62 7.11 7.34 -20.83
N MET A 63 7.37 7.50 -22.14
CA MET A 63 6.54 8.28 -23.05
C MET A 63 5.16 7.65 -23.24
N PHE A 64 5.07 6.32 -23.31
CA PHE A 64 3.77 5.67 -23.40
C PHE A 64 2.91 5.95 -22.17
N PHE A 65 3.45 5.75 -20.95
CA PHE A 65 2.71 6.02 -19.71
C PHE A 65 2.29 7.49 -19.63
N TRP A 66 3.21 8.40 -19.91
CA TRP A 66 2.88 9.82 -19.93
C TRP A 66 1.73 10.13 -20.90
N ARG A 67 1.77 9.60 -22.13
CA ARG A 67 0.71 9.80 -23.12
C ARG A 67 -0.62 9.19 -22.67
N ALA A 68 -0.62 7.95 -22.18
CA ALA A 68 -1.84 7.28 -21.72
C ALA A 68 -2.52 8.07 -20.59
N MET A 69 -1.74 8.55 -19.60
CA MET A 69 -2.23 9.45 -18.57
C MET A 69 -2.81 10.73 -19.18
N ASN A 70 -2.07 11.44 -20.03
CA ASN A 70 -2.52 12.70 -20.60
C ASN A 70 -3.79 12.55 -21.46
N VAL A 71 -3.92 11.45 -22.22
CA VAL A 71 -5.13 11.16 -22.98
C VAL A 71 -6.31 10.96 -22.04
N GLU A 72 -6.14 10.20 -20.95
CA GLU A 72 -7.21 10.05 -19.95
C GLU A 72 -7.60 11.38 -19.30
N LEU A 73 -6.61 12.21 -18.91
CA LEU A 73 -6.87 13.55 -18.38
C LEU A 73 -7.65 14.39 -19.39
N TRP A 74 -7.22 14.40 -20.65
CA TRP A 74 -7.85 15.15 -21.74
C TRP A 74 -9.29 14.70 -21.99
N LEU A 75 -9.55 13.39 -22.04
CA LEU A 75 -10.90 12.85 -22.19
C LEU A 75 -11.81 13.28 -21.05
N ARG A 76 -11.33 13.24 -19.80
CA ARG A 76 -12.11 13.70 -18.64
C ARG A 76 -12.39 15.21 -18.68
N VAL A 77 -11.42 16.02 -19.11
CA VAL A 77 -11.54 17.49 -19.16
C VAL A 77 -12.46 17.96 -20.28
N TYR A 78 -12.36 17.37 -21.47
CA TYR A 78 -12.99 17.91 -22.69
C TYR A 78 -14.19 17.11 -23.19
N PHE A 79 -14.28 15.82 -22.85
CA PHE A 79 -15.35 14.92 -23.31
C PHE A 79 -16.17 14.33 -22.15
N GLY A 80 -15.91 14.79 -20.93
CA GLY A 80 -16.67 14.42 -19.76
C GLY A 80 -18.00 15.16 -19.66
N ASP A 81 -19.05 14.51 -19.15
CA ASP A 81 -20.41 15.07 -18.97
C ASP A 81 -20.53 16.15 -17.87
N ARG A 82 -19.52 17.01 -17.68
CA ARG A 82 -19.60 18.11 -16.71
C ARG A 82 -19.90 19.42 -17.41
N THR A 83 -21.17 19.82 -17.36
CA THR A 83 -21.57 21.21 -17.61
C THR A 83 -20.96 22.11 -16.53
N GLY A 84 -19.87 22.83 -16.85
CA GLY A 84 -19.50 24.07 -16.15
C GLY A 84 -18.44 24.04 -15.04
N ARG A 85 -17.60 23.00 -14.88
CA ARG A 85 -16.41 23.06 -14.00
C ARG A 85 -15.10 22.93 -14.78
N ASP A 86 -14.17 23.85 -14.54
CA ASP A 86 -12.85 23.85 -15.18
C ASP A 86 -11.90 22.90 -14.45
N LEU A 87 -11.84 21.63 -14.89
CA LEU A 87 -10.91 20.63 -14.36
C LEU A 87 -9.43 21.06 -14.44
N ARG A 88 -9.09 22.08 -15.24
CA ARG A 88 -7.72 22.66 -15.29
C ARG A 88 -7.32 23.37 -13.99
N LYS A 89 -8.27 23.69 -13.12
CA LYS A 89 -8.05 24.33 -11.80
C LYS A 89 -8.32 23.38 -10.63
N GLU A 90 -8.66 22.13 -10.91
CA GLU A 90 -9.12 21.18 -9.90
C GLU A 90 -7.95 20.46 -9.22
N THR A 91 -8.18 20.04 -7.98
CA THR A 91 -7.18 19.34 -7.16
C THR A 91 -7.11 17.85 -7.50
N ILE A 92 -6.03 17.17 -7.11
CA ILE A 92 -5.88 15.71 -7.30
C ILE A 92 -7.09 14.92 -6.74
N PRO A 93 -7.62 15.22 -5.52
CA PRO A 93 -8.83 14.57 -5.02
C PRO A 93 -10.08 14.79 -5.91
N ALA A 94 -10.27 16.01 -6.43
CA ALA A 94 -11.41 16.31 -7.30
C ALA A 94 -11.33 15.53 -8.63
N PHE A 95 -10.13 15.35 -9.16
CA PHE A 95 -9.89 14.53 -10.35
C PHE A 95 -10.18 13.05 -10.10
N ALA A 96 -9.72 12.51 -8.98
CA ALA A 96 -9.98 11.13 -8.59
C ALA A 96 -11.49 10.88 -8.42
N ARG A 97 -12.17 11.78 -7.69
CA ARG A 97 -13.63 11.75 -7.51
C ARG A 97 -14.37 11.73 -8.84
N TYR A 98 -13.95 12.52 -9.83
CA TYR A 98 -14.60 12.51 -11.13
C TYR A 98 -14.45 11.16 -11.86
N GLY A 99 -13.28 10.53 -11.79
CA GLY A 99 -13.12 9.17 -12.31
C GLY A 99 -13.98 8.15 -11.58
N ASP A 100 -14.19 8.32 -10.27
CA ASP A 100 -15.09 7.46 -9.49
C ASP A 100 -16.56 7.69 -9.85
N GLU A 101 -16.97 8.92 -10.14
CA GLU A 101 -18.31 9.25 -10.66
C GLU A 101 -18.55 8.56 -12.03
N LEU A 102 -17.56 8.60 -12.93
CA LEU A 102 -17.62 7.90 -14.21
C LEU A 102 -17.69 6.38 -14.01
N ALA A 103 -16.88 5.84 -13.10
CA ALA A 103 -16.90 4.41 -12.76
C ALA A 103 -18.25 3.98 -12.20
N ALA A 104 -18.85 4.76 -11.28
CA ALA A 104 -20.15 4.46 -10.70
C ALA A 104 -21.26 4.44 -11.76
N ARG A 105 -21.24 5.37 -12.72
CA ARG A 105 -22.18 5.35 -13.87
C ARG A 105 -22.00 4.10 -14.73
N ALA A 106 -20.76 3.70 -15.01
CA ALA A 106 -20.46 2.50 -15.79
C ALA A 106 -20.83 1.19 -15.06
N ILE A 107 -20.71 1.16 -13.74
CA ILE A 107 -21.20 0.06 -12.89
C ILE A 107 -22.73 0.01 -12.93
N GLY A 108 -23.39 1.16 -12.91
CA GLY A 108 -24.84 1.30 -13.14
C GLY A 108 -25.72 0.83 -11.98
N THR A 109 -25.18 0.73 -10.76
CA THR A 109 -25.93 0.34 -9.56
C THR A 109 -26.14 1.51 -8.61
N ASP A 110 -27.28 1.55 -7.92
CA ASP A 110 -27.59 2.55 -6.88
C ASP A 110 -26.57 2.53 -5.75
N GLU A 111 -25.99 1.36 -5.47
CA GLU A 111 -24.92 1.21 -4.49
C GLU A 111 -23.65 1.96 -4.91
N ALA A 112 -23.22 1.84 -6.17
CA ALA A 112 -22.05 2.57 -6.66
C ALA A 112 -22.27 4.09 -6.59
N ALA A 113 -23.47 4.56 -6.95
CA ALA A 113 -23.83 5.97 -6.83
C ALA A 113 -23.81 6.46 -5.37
N ARG A 114 -24.38 5.70 -4.44
CA ARG A 114 -24.37 6.01 -2.99
C ARG A 114 -22.96 6.04 -2.42
N LEU A 115 -22.08 5.13 -2.84
CA LEU A 115 -20.69 5.10 -2.39
C LEU A 115 -19.94 6.36 -2.80
N VAL A 116 -20.07 6.83 -4.04
CA VAL A 116 -19.43 8.08 -4.48
C VAL A 116 -20.00 9.31 -3.77
N ALA A 117 -21.29 9.28 -3.43
CA ALA A 117 -21.92 10.37 -2.71
C ALA A 117 -21.49 10.45 -1.23
N SER A 118 -21.29 9.30 -0.57
CA SER A 118 -21.09 9.20 0.88
C SER A 118 -19.65 8.92 1.32
N ARG A 119 -18.80 8.40 0.43
CA ARG A 119 -17.41 8.01 0.73
C ARG A 119 -16.42 8.78 -0.13
N ALA A 120 -15.21 8.92 0.41
CA ALA A 120 -14.09 9.50 -0.30
C ALA A 120 -12.86 8.58 -0.17
N PRO A 121 -12.13 8.34 -1.26
CA PRO A 121 -10.84 7.67 -1.18
C PRO A 121 -9.80 8.61 -0.54
N ASN A 122 -8.65 8.04 -0.16
CA ASN A 122 -7.52 8.86 0.25
C ASN A 122 -7.00 9.74 -0.90
N PRO A 123 -6.36 10.89 -0.62
CA PRO A 123 -5.90 11.81 -1.66
C PRO A 123 -5.06 11.14 -2.75
N GLY A 124 -5.50 11.28 -4.01
CA GLY A 124 -4.82 10.67 -5.16
C GLY A 124 -5.03 9.16 -5.29
N ARG A 125 -6.05 8.61 -4.64
CA ARG A 125 -6.53 7.24 -4.86
C ARG A 125 -7.95 7.27 -5.42
N HIS A 126 -8.33 6.21 -6.12
CA HIS A 126 -9.67 5.95 -6.61
C HIS A 126 -10.44 5.02 -5.68
N LEU A 127 -11.72 5.30 -5.46
CA LEU A 127 -12.61 4.45 -4.66
C LEU A 127 -12.82 3.09 -5.34
N PHE A 128 -12.91 3.07 -6.67
CA PHE A 128 -13.07 1.85 -7.44
C PHE A 128 -11.77 1.43 -8.13
N ALA A 129 -11.53 0.12 -8.21
CA ALA A 129 -10.44 -0.45 -8.97
C ALA A 129 -10.88 -1.73 -9.68
N ASN A 130 -10.33 -1.96 -10.87
CA ASN A 130 -10.44 -3.24 -11.55
C ASN A 130 -9.35 -4.20 -11.06
N ALA A 131 -9.73 -5.47 -10.91
CA ALA A 131 -8.83 -6.58 -10.70
C ALA A 131 -9.38 -7.80 -11.43
N GLY A 132 -8.57 -8.39 -12.30
CA GLY A 132 -9.07 -9.38 -13.27
C GLY A 132 -10.22 -8.83 -14.12
N ASP A 133 -11.34 -9.54 -14.11
CA ASP A 133 -12.56 -9.20 -14.85
C ASP A 133 -13.58 -8.41 -14.02
N ALA A 134 -13.32 -8.16 -12.74
CA ALA A 134 -14.27 -7.58 -11.81
C ALA A 134 -13.87 -6.16 -11.36
N THR A 135 -14.87 -5.40 -10.95
CA THR A 135 -14.69 -4.09 -10.32
C THR A 135 -14.98 -4.17 -8.84
N TYR A 136 -14.11 -3.59 -8.03
CA TYR A 136 -14.20 -3.55 -6.57
C TYR A 136 -14.22 -2.12 -6.07
N ALA A 137 -15.05 -1.85 -5.05
CA ALA A 137 -14.91 -0.69 -4.20
C ALA A 137 -13.88 -0.98 -3.10
N ARG A 138 -13.02 0.00 -2.80
CA ARG A 138 -11.99 -0.05 -1.76
C ARG A 138 -12.17 1.17 -0.88
N ILE A 139 -12.98 1.03 0.16
CA ILE A 139 -13.42 2.13 1.01
C ILE A 139 -12.42 2.26 2.15
N PRO A 140 -11.55 3.30 2.19
CA PRO A 140 -10.68 3.51 3.34
C PRO A 140 -11.51 3.96 4.54
N VAL A 141 -11.25 3.37 5.70
CA VAL A 141 -12.02 3.56 6.92
C VAL A 141 -11.10 4.17 7.97
N ARG A 142 -11.53 5.31 8.53
CA ARG A 142 -10.80 5.98 9.61
C ARG A 142 -11.11 5.28 10.93
N SER A 143 -10.09 5.15 11.76
CA SER A 143 -10.24 4.74 13.16
C SER A 143 -9.75 5.86 14.07
N PRO A 144 -10.01 5.81 15.39
CA PRO A 144 -9.17 6.49 16.37
C PRO A 144 -7.69 6.11 16.21
N LEU A 145 -6.80 6.93 16.77
CA LEU A 145 -5.37 6.58 16.83
C LEU A 145 -5.22 5.34 17.71
N ILE A 146 -4.85 4.21 17.09
CA ILE A 146 -4.63 2.95 17.80
C ILE A 146 -3.36 3.09 18.63
N ALA A 147 -3.42 2.68 19.89
CA ALA A 147 -2.34 2.70 20.87
C ALA A 147 -2.01 1.29 21.38
N SER A 148 -0.90 1.17 22.09
CA SER A 148 -0.47 -0.08 22.72
C SER A 148 -1.47 -0.56 23.77
N GLY A 149 -1.94 -1.81 23.63
CA GLY A 149 -2.90 -2.42 24.55
C GLY A 149 -4.37 -2.17 24.20
N ASP A 150 -4.65 -1.41 23.13
CA ASP A 150 -6.01 -1.21 22.66
C ASP A 150 -6.65 -2.52 22.20
N ASP A 151 -7.96 -2.66 22.48
CA ASP A 151 -8.78 -3.71 21.90
C ASP A 151 -9.07 -3.42 20.43
N LEU A 152 -8.27 -4.05 19.58
CA LEU A 152 -8.34 -3.91 18.13
C LEU A 152 -9.70 -4.33 17.58
N GLN A 153 -10.34 -5.37 18.13
CA GLN A 153 -11.64 -5.84 17.64
C GLN A 153 -12.70 -4.77 17.87
N THR A 154 -12.80 -4.26 19.11
CA THR A 154 -13.73 -3.17 19.44
C THR A 154 -13.49 -1.93 18.57
N ILE A 155 -12.23 -1.57 18.30
CA ILE A 155 -11.92 -0.43 17.42
C ILE A 155 -12.39 -0.67 15.99
N VAL A 156 -12.13 -1.86 15.45
CA VAL A 156 -12.50 -2.20 14.06
C VAL A 156 -14.02 -2.26 13.89
N GLU A 157 -14.73 -2.89 14.82
CA GLU A 157 -16.20 -2.95 14.84
C GLU A 157 -16.81 -1.54 14.90
N LYS A 158 -16.32 -0.69 15.81
CA LYS A 158 -16.78 0.71 15.92
C LYS A 158 -16.46 1.52 14.66
N ALA A 159 -15.29 1.33 14.07
CA ALA A 159 -14.90 2.04 12.85
C ALA A 159 -15.77 1.63 11.64
N LEU A 160 -16.29 0.40 11.63
CA LEU A 160 -17.08 -0.16 10.54
C LEU A 160 -18.60 -0.05 10.74
N VAL A 161 -19.07 0.46 11.89
CA VAL A 161 -20.50 0.53 12.23
C VAL A 161 -21.33 1.24 11.15
N ASP A 162 -20.81 2.34 10.61
CA ASP A 162 -21.51 3.14 9.60
C ASP A 162 -21.26 2.64 8.16
N HIS A 163 -20.54 1.53 7.97
CA HIS A 163 -20.08 1.07 6.66
C HIS A 163 -20.91 -0.06 6.03
N ASP A 164 -21.99 -0.49 6.70
CA ASP A 164 -22.91 -1.53 6.20
C ASP A 164 -22.15 -2.80 5.78
N VAL A 165 -21.29 -3.31 6.67
CA VAL A 165 -20.50 -4.53 6.42
C VAL A 165 -21.46 -5.71 6.25
N ARG A 166 -21.28 -6.47 5.17
CA ARG A 166 -22.20 -7.56 4.80
C ARG A 166 -21.46 -8.82 4.37
N PRO A 167 -22.14 -9.98 4.32
CA PRO A 167 -21.52 -11.22 3.87
C PRO A 167 -20.91 -11.10 2.47
N GLY A 168 -19.70 -11.63 2.31
CA GLY A 168 -18.91 -11.54 1.07
C GLY A 168 -18.03 -10.31 0.94
N ASP A 169 -18.11 -9.35 1.89
CA ASP A 169 -17.10 -8.30 2.00
C ASP A 169 -15.77 -8.86 2.52
N THR A 170 -14.66 -8.18 2.16
CA THR A 170 -13.35 -8.41 2.76
C THR A 170 -12.88 -7.14 3.45
N VAL A 171 -12.41 -7.24 4.69
CA VAL A 171 -11.79 -6.14 5.44
C VAL A 171 -10.28 -6.33 5.46
N ALA A 172 -9.53 -5.38 4.92
CA ALA A 172 -8.09 -5.35 5.09
C ALA A 172 -7.73 -4.39 6.23
N ILE A 173 -6.82 -4.81 7.10
CA ILE A 173 -6.26 -3.99 8.18
C ILE A 173 -4.74 -3.92 8.06
N SER A 174 -4.18 -2.73 8.25
CA SER A 174 -2.73 -2.52 8.16
C SER A 174 -1.99 -3.32 9.24
N GLU A 175 -0.88 -3.93 8.85
CA GLU A 175 0.09 -4.58 9.74
C GLU A 175 0.49 -3.65 10.90
N LYS A 176 0.71 -2.36 10.60
CA LYS A 176 1.15 -1.36 11.59
C LYS A 176 0.12 -1.21 12.71
N ALA A 177 -1.17 -1.14 12.37
CA ALA A 177 -2.24 -1.03 13.36
C ALA A 177 -2.28 -2.25 14.29
N VAL A 178 -2.14 -3.45 13.73
CA VAL A 178 -2.11 -4.71 14.50
C VAL A 178 -0.88 -4.78 15.40
N ALA A 179 0.30 -4.43 14.88
CA ALA A 179 1.54 -4.41 15.66
C ALA A 179 1.47 -3.41 16.81
N VAL A 180 0.93 -2.21 16.55
CA VAL A 180 0.76 -1.17 17.58
C VAL A 180 -0.19 -1.64 18.67
N SER A 181 -1.37 -2.18 18.34
CA SER A 181 -2.33 -2.64 19.36
C SER A 181 -1.76 -3.74 20.25
N GLN A 182 -0.89 -4.59 19.69
CA GLN A 182 -0.17 -5.64 20.42
C GLN A 182 1.02 -5.14 21.26
N GLY A 183 1.27 -3.82 21.31
CA GLY A 183 2.41 -3.23 22.02
C GLY A 183 3.76 -3.52 21.39
N ARG A 184 3.79 -3.71 20.06
CA ARG A 184 4.98 -4.08 19.29
C ARG A 184 5.60 -2.90 18.54
N SER A 185 5.29 -1.68 18.97
CA SER A 185 5.82 -0.41 18.46
C SER A 185 6.46 0.36 19.61
N PHE A 186 7.76 0.61 19.51
CA PHE A 186 8.59 1.12 20.60
C PHE A 186 9.18 2.49 20.23
N PRO A 187 9.00 3.52 21.06
CA PRO A 187 9.74 4.78 20.91
C PRO A 187 11.24 4.49 20.88
N VAL A 188 11.95 4.95 19.85
CA VAL A 188 13.37 4.62 19.67
C VAL A 188 14.23 5.13 20.82
N ASP A 189 13.86 6.24 21.45
CA ASP A 189 14.55 6.80 22.62
C ASP A 189 14.39 5.95 23.89
N GLN A 190 13.34 5.12 23.98
CA GLN A 190 13.09 4.22 25.11
C GLN A 190 13.80 2.86 24.96
N VAL A 191 14.26 2.51 23.76
CA VAL A 191 14.95 1.24 23.51
C VAL A 191 16.43 1.34 23.88
N ARG A 192 16.83 0.63 24.95
CA ARG A 192 18.23 0.58 25.41
C ARG A 192 19.05 -0.43 24.62
N ALA A 193 19.83 0.06 23.66
CA ALA A 193 20.68 -0.80 22.84
C ALA A 193 21.89 -1.36 23.61
N SER A 194 22.04 -2.69 23.62
CA SER A 194 23.21 -3.38 24.16
C SER A 194 24.50 -3.06 23.38
N ALA A 195 25.66 -3.37 23.97
CA ALA A 195 26.95 -3.25 23.27
C ALA A 195 26.99 -4.12 22.00
N LEU A 196 26.40 -5.31 22.06
CA LEU A 196 26.26 -6.21 20.93
C LEU A 196 25.44 -5.56 19.79
N ALA A 197 24.28 -4.99 20.13
CA ALA A 197 23.43 -4.32 19.15
C ALA A 197 24.14 -3.14 18.48
N ARG A 198 24.87 -2.33 19.26
CA ARG A 198 25.69 -1.21 18.76
C ARG A 198 26.80 -1.67 17.82
N LEU A 199 27.46 -2.78 18.12
CA LEU A 199 28.50 -3.36 17.26
C LEU A 199 27.89 -3.85 15.94
N LEU A 200 26.85 -4.68 16.02
CA LEU A 200 26.24 -5.33 14.85
C LEU A 200 25.57 -4.33 13.89
N ALA A 201 24.91 -3.30 14.40
CA ALA A 201 24.23 -2.29 13.58
C ALA A 201 25.19 -1.58 12.60
N ARG A 202 26.47 -1.46 12.94
CA ARG A 202 27.50 -0.84 12.06
C ARG A 202 27.77 -1.64 10.79
N PHE A 203 27.47 -2.93 10.78
CA PHE A 203 27.72 -3.83 9.65
C PHE A 203 26.51 -3.97 8.72
N VAL A 204 25.35 -3.44 9.12
CA VAL A 204 24.14 -3.43 8.30
C VAL A 204 24.30 -2.36 7.22
N GLY A 205 24.14 -2.79 5.96
CA GLY A 205 24.20 -1.87 4.82
C GLY A 205 23.02 -0.90 4.83
N LYS A 206 23.28 0.38 4.61
CA LYS A 206 22.22 1.38 4.42
C LYS A 206 21.55 1.13 3.07
N THR A 207 20.23 0.97 3.07
CA THR A 207 19.44 0.88 1.83
C THR A 207 18.62 2.16 1.62
N PRO A 208 18.27 2.51 0.37
CA PRO A 208 17.40 3.66 0.10
C PRO A 208 15.98 3.51 0.65
N VAL A 209 15.55 2.29 0.99
CA VAL A 209 14.15 1.94 1.26
C VAL A 209 13.82 1.98 2.75
N GLY A 210 14.82 2.04 3.64
CA GLY A 210 14.60 2.17 5.07
C GLY A 210 15.86 1.97 5.89
N ILE A 211 15.75 2.25 7.19
CA ILE A 211 16.86 2.11 8.14
C ILE A 211 17.08 0.63 8.49
N GLY A 212 16.01 -0.18 8.50
CA GLY A 212 16.05 -1.59 8.85
C GLY A 212 16.75 -1.82 10.19
N LEU A 213 17.67 -2.79 10.24
CA LEU A 213 18.48 -3.08 11.43
C LEU A 213 19.72 -2.18 11.60
N GLY A 214 19.81 -1.09 10.82
CA GLY A 214 20.96 -0.18 10.82
C GLY A 214 21.03 0.75 12.04
N LEU A 215 19.98 0.84 12.84
CA LEU A 215 20.01 1.52 14.15
C LEU A 215 20.31 0.52 15.27
N PRO A 216 21.14 0.87 16.26
CA PRO A 216 21.36 0.03 17.43
C PRO A 216 20.07 -0.43 18.11
N GLN A 217 19.06 0.44 18.17
CA GLN A 217 17.76 0.13 18.77
C GLN A 217 16.97 -0.90 17.96
N THR A 218 16.93 -0.77 16.63
CA THR A 218 16.29 -1.77 15.76
C THR A 218 17.02 -3.12 15.82
N MET A 219 18.36 -3.11 15.91
CA MET A 219 19.14 -4.33 16.11
C MET A 219 18.86 -4.96 17.47
N GLN A 220 18.70 -4.14 18.52
CA GLN A 220 18.34 -4.61 19.86
C GLN A 220 16.97 -5.31 19.84
N LEU A 221 15.96 -4.72 19.19
CA LEU A 221 14.65 -5.34 19.03
C LEU A 221 14.73 -6.66 18.25
N ALA A 222 15.60 -6.76 17.24
CA ALA A 222 15.83 -8.02 16.52
C ALA A 222 16.48 -9.08 17.42
N ILE A 223 17.47 -8.70 18.24
CA ILE A 223 18.11 -9.60 19.22
C ILE A 223 17.08 -10.13 20.22
N GLU A 224 16.19 -9.26 20.72
CA GLU A 224 15.11 -9.65 21.62
C GLU A 224 14.07 -10.54 20.95
N GLU A 225 13.82 -10.34 19.65
CA GLU A 225 12.82 -11.10 18.91
C GLU A 225 13.28 -12.51 18.55
N VAL A 226 14.50 -12.66 18.04
CA VAL A 226 14.97 -13.95 17.50
C VAL A 226 16.14 -14.56 18.27
N GLY A 227 16.66 -13.86 19.27
CA GLY A 227 17.75 -14.28 20.13
C GLY A 227 19.14 -13.84 19.64
N ALA A 228 20.00 -13.48 20.60
CA ALA A 228 21.38 -13.02 20.33
C ALA A 228 22.22 -14.05 19.56
N LEU A 229 22.13 -15.34 19.94
CA LEU A 229 22.88 -16.41 19.29
C LEU A 229 22.52 -16.53 17.81
N ARG A 230 21.22 -16.47 17.48
CA ARG A 230 20.75 -16.54 16.09
C ARG A 230 21.22 -15.36 15.26
N ILE A 231 21.18 -14.15 15.82
CA ILE A 231 21.69 -12.94 15.16
C ILE A 231 23.21 -13.03 14.94
N LEU A 232 23.96 -13.56 15.91
CA LEU A 232 25.41 -13.77 15.75
C LEU A 232 25.73 -14.79 14.65
N LEU A 233 25.01 -15.92 14.62
CA LEU A 233 25.15 -16.92 13.55
C LEU A 233 24.80 -16.33 12.18
N ALA A 234 23.74 -15.51 12.11
CA ALA A 234 23.35 -14.82 10.89
C ALA A 234 24.42 -13.82 10.42
N ALA A 235 24.99 -13.05 11.33
CA ALA A 235 26.07 -12.11 11.05
C ALA A 235 27.34 -12.84 10.57
N PHE A 236 27.71 -13.94 11.23
CA PHE A 236 28.84 -14.78 10.85
C PHE A 236 28.67 -15.40 9.47
N ALA A 237 27.51 -16.02 9.21
CA ALA A 237 27.20 -16.59 7.90
C ALA A 237 27.25 -15.52 6.80
N ALA A 238 26.67 -14.34 7.04
CA ALA A 238 26.74 -13.24 6.09
C ALA A 238 28.17 -12.72 5.85
N ALA A 239 29.02 -12.72 6.88
CA ALA A 239 30.42 -12.30 6.76
C ALA A 239 31.22 -13.29 5.88
N ILE A 240 30.99 -14.58 6.03
CA ILE A 240 31.63 -15.62 5.20
C ILE A 240 31.16 -15.55 3.75
N THR A 241 29.86 -15.35 3.52
CA THR A 241 29.30 -15.45 2.16
C THR A 241 29.49 -14.19 1.32
N ARG A 242 29.73 -13.03 1.96
CA ARG A 242 29.83 -11.73 1.30
C ARG A 242 31.02 -11.61 0.32
N PRO A 243 32.24 -12.11 0.63
CA PRO A 243 33.34 -12.18 -0.34
C PRO A 243 33.02 -12.99 -1.60
N PHE A 244 32.13 -13.98 -1.50
CA PHE A 244 31.68 -14.81 -2.63
C PHE A 244 30.52 -14.19 -3.41
N GLY A 245 30.17 -12.93 -3.14
CA GLY A 245 29.08 -12.21 -3.83
C GLY A 245 27.67 -12.61 -3.41
N VAL A 246 27.51 -13.56 -2.47
CA VAL A 246 26.19 -14.02 -2.01
C VAL A 246 25.64 -13.08 -0.93
N ARG A 247 24.61 -12.32 -1.30
CA ARG A 247 23.94 -11.33 -0.44
C ARG A 247 22.67 -11.89 0.19
N GLY A 248 22.21 -11.27 1.29
CA GLY A 248 20.94 -11.60 1.95
C GLY A 248 20.96 -12.80 2.89
N VAL A 249 22.12 -13.47 3.06
CA VAL A 249 22.27 -14.63 3.95
C VAL A 249 21.93 -14.32 5.40
N PHE A 250 22.23 -13.09 5.86
CA PHE A 250 21.84 -12.63 7.19
C PHE A 250 20.36 -12.86 7.48
N TYR A 251 19.47 -12.35 6.62
CA TYR A 251 18.03 -12.45 6.83
C TYR A 251 17.50 -13.88 6.63
N ARG A 252 18.16 -14.70 5.79
CA ARG A 252 17.82 -16.12 5.66
C ARG A 252 18.06 -16.89 6.98
N VAL A 253 19.13 -16.58 7.69
CA VAL A 253 19.47 -17.23 8.97
C VAL A 253 18.71 -16.59 10.15
N ALA A 254 18.69 -15.26 10.22
CA ALA A 254 17.99 -14.50 11.26
C ALA A 254 16.47 -14.72 11.21
N GLY A 255 15.93 -15.02 10.03
CA GLY A 255 14.54 -15.36 9.82
C GLY A 255 13.63 -14.16 9.52
N PRO A 256 12.37 -14.42 9.14
CA PRO A 256 11.42 -13.40 8.71
C PRO A 256 11.07 -12.39 9.81
N GLN A 257 11.04 -12.80 11.07
CA GLN A 257 10.78 -11.91 12.21
C GLN A 257 11.82 -10.79 12.34
N ALA A 258 13.11 -11.11 12.17
CA ALA A 258 14.19 -10.12 12.17
C ALA A 258 14.16 -9.23 10.91
N ALA A 259 13.75 -9.79 9.77
CA ALA A 259 13.60 -9.03 8.53
C ALA A 259 12.43 -8.03 8.56
N ALA A 260 11.41 -8.32 9.36
CA ALA A 260 10.23 -7.48 9.49
C ALA A 260 10.36 -6.39 10.56
N ILE A 261 11.50 -6.31 11.27
CA ILE A 261 11.80 -5.17 12.14
C ILE A 261 12.03 -3.93 11.27
N ASP A 262 11.28 -2.87 11.57
CA ASP A 262 11.36 -1.61 10.85
C ASP A 262 11.71 -0.46 11.80
N GLY A 263 12.41 0.52 11.26
CA GLY A 263 12.89 1.69 11.99
C GLY A 263 11.94 2.89 11.89
N PRO A 264 12.28 4.00 12.56
CA PRO A 264 11.52 5.24 12.49
C PRO A 264 11.45 5.71 11.03
N THR A 265 10.23 5.98 10.57
CA THR A 265 9.94 6.32 9.18
C THR A 265 9.34 7.73 9.10
N PRO A 266 10.11 8.72 8.59
CA PRO A 266 9.60 10.06 8.36
C PRO A 266 8.34 10.04 7.49
N GLY A 267 7.32 10.80 7.89
CA GLY A 267 6.03 10.87 7.18
C GLY A 267 4.99 9.83 7.62
N THR A 268 5.34 8.88 8.50
CA THR A 268 4.33 8.05 9.20
C THR A 268 3.52 8.90 10.19
N LEU A 269 2.30 8.51 10.49
CA LEU A 269 1.43 9.19 11.48
C LEU A 269 2.13 9.30 12.86
N PRO A 270 2.27 10.50 13.44
CA PRO A 270 2.79 10.66 14.80
C PRO A 270 1.91 10.00 15.87
N PRO A 271 2.49 9.48 16.98
CA PRO A 271 3.92 9.50 17.34
C PRO A 271 4.76 8.42 16.62
N TYR A 272 4.15 7.55 15.82
CA TYR A 272 4.81 6.36 15.26
C TYR A 272 5.89 6.64 14.22
N ASN A 273 6.04 7.88 13.75
CA ASN A 273 7.17 8.30 12.92
C ASN A 273 8.53 8.19 13.62
N THR A 274 8.57 8.19 14.96
CA THR A 274 9.80 8.04 15.76
C THR A 274 9.96 6.67 16.38
N HIS A 275 9.05 5.73 16.09
CA HIS A 275 9.06 4.40 16.68
C HIS A 275 9.79 3.39 15.80
N ALA A 276 10.37 2.36 16.43
CA ALA A 276 10.76 1.11 15.76
C ALA A 276 9.70 0.05 16.05
N LYS A 277 9.35 -0.76 15.06
CA LYS A 277 8.25 -1.73 15.17
C LYS A 277 8.73 -3.16 14.88
N LYS A 278 8.07 -4.11 15.53
CA LYS A 278 8.14 -5.54 15.18
C LYS A 278 6.87 -5.91 14.41
N ALA A 279 6.95 -6.92 13.54
CA ALA A 279 5.76 -7.48 12.89
C ALA A 279 4.76 -8.04 13.91
N PRO A 280 3.45 -8.10 13.59
CA PRO A 280 2.43 -8.74 14.41
C PRO A 280 2.81 -10.16 14.82
N ALA A 281 2.43 -10.56 16.03
CA ALA A 281 2.81 -11.85 16.60
C ALA A 281 2.09 -13.04 15.92
N ASP A 282 0.78 -12.92 15.70
CA ASP A 282 -0.05 -13.92 15.01
C ASP A 282 -1.05 -13.23 14.07
N PRO A 283 -0.62 -12.75 12.89
CA PRO A 283 -1.48 -12.01 11.98
C PRO A 283 -2.62 -12.88 11.43
N ASP A 284 -2.44 -14.19 11.25
CA ASP A 284 -3.51 -15.10 10.83
C ASP A 284 -4.56 -15.28 11.95
N GLY A 285 -4.12 -15.42 13.20
CA GLY A 285 -5.02 -15.47 14.35
C GLY A 285 -5.85 -14.20 14.53
N VAL A 286 -5.22 -13.03 14.39
CA VAL A 286 -5.93 -11.74 14.39
C VAL A 286 -6.95 -11.68 13.27
N ALA A 287 -6.58 -12.06 12.05
CA ALA A 287 -7.50 -12.08 10.92
C ALA A 287 -8.70 -13.02 11.17
N ARG A 288 -8.46 -14.24 11.66
CA ARG A 288 -9.54 -15.19 11.99
C ARG A 288 -10.47 -14.65 13.09
N GLY A 289 -9.92 -14.06 14.14
CA GLY A 289 -10.71 -13.49 15.24
C GLY A 289 -11.61 -12.35 14.78
N LEU A 290 -11.05 -11.40 14.02
CA LEU A 290 -11.81 -10.29 13.45
C LEU A 290 -12.86 -10.77 12.45
N ALA A 291 -12.55 -11.76 11.61
CA ALA A 291 -13.50 -12.32 10.65
C ALA A 291 -14.70 -12.97 11.35
N ALA A 292 -14.46 -13.72 12.42
CA ALA A 292 -15.53 -14.31 13.21
C ALA A 292 -16.44 -13.25 13.85
N ALA A 293 -15.84 -12.21 14.44
CA ALA A 293 -16.57 -11.12 15.10
C ALA A 293 -17.40 -10.30 14.11
N LEU A 294 -16.79 -9.84 13.01
CA LEU A 294 -17.48 -9.07 11.98
C LEU A 294 -18.54 -9.91 11.25
N GLY A 295 -18.27 -11.20 11.02
CA GLY A 295 -19.24 -12.09 10.41
C GLY A 295 -20.47 -12.33 11.29
N ALA A 296 -20.28 -12.43 12.61
CA ALA A 296 -21.40 -12.51 13.56
C ALA A 296 -22.26 -11.24 13.54
N GLY A 297 -21.63 -10.06 13.49
CA GLY A 297 -22.33 -8.78 13.38
C GLY A 297 -23.05 -8.57 12.05
N ALA A 298 -22.47 -9.06 10.95
CA ALA A 298 -23.02 -8.94 9.59
C ALA A 298 -24.06 -10.03 9.23
N GLY A 299 -24.23 -11.06 10.07
CA GLY A 299 -25.15 -12.18 9.81
C GLY A 299 -24.66 -13.17 8.76
N GLY A 300 -23.35 -13.26 8.52
CA GLY A 300 -22.76 -14.19 7.55
C GLY A 300 -21.26 -13.96 7.33
N PRO A 301 -20.59 -14.73 6.44
CA PRO A 301 -19.13 -14.72 6.33
C PRO A 301 -18.59 -13.37 5.84
N VAL A 302 -17.71 -12.77 6.64
CA VAL A 302 -16.89 -11.60 6.29
C VAL A 302 -15.43 -12.02 6.37
N ASP A 303 -14.65 -11.73 5.34
CA ASP A 303 -13.24 -12.07 5.30
C ASP A 303 -12.37 -10.94 5.85
N VAL A 304 -11.23 -11.30 6.45
CA VAL A 304 -10.30 -10.31 7.01
C VAL A 304 -8.86 -10.66 6.64
N ALA A 305 -8.08 -9.65 6.29
CA ALA A 305 -6.67 -9.78 6.01
C ALA A 305 -5.83 -8.72 6.73
N VAL A 306 -4.70 -9.13 7.32
CA VAL A 306 -3.66 -8.24 7.82
C VAL A 306 -2.65 -7.99 6.70
N ILE A 307 -2.50 -6.74 6.27
CA ILE A 307 -1.72 -6.36 5.10
C ILE A 307 -0.63 -5.34 5.44
N ASP A 308 0.59 -5.61 4.98
CA ASP A 308 1.66 -4.61 4.93
C ASP A 308 1.69 -4.02 3.52
N ALA A 309 1.10 -2.83 3.37
CA ALA A 309 1.02 -2.12 2.10
C ALA A 309 1.72 -0.76 2.22
N ASN A 310 2.48 -0.40 1.19
CA ASN A 310 3.05 0.91 1.00
C ASN A 310 2.99 1.28 -0.50
N ASP A 311 3.45 2.47 -0.86
CA ASP A 311 3.38 2.96 -2.24
C ASP A 311 4.28 2.18 -3.23
N ILE A 312 5.09 1.21 -2.75
CA ILE A 312 6.01 0.38 -3.55
C ILE A 312 5.54 -1.08 -3.62
N GLY A 313 5.14 -1.67 -2.49
CA GLY A 313 4.88 -3.10 -2.37
C GLY A 313 3.76 -3.43 -1.39
N VAL A 314 3.24 -4.65 -1.52
CA VAL A 314 2.11 -5.16 -0.75
C VAL A 314 2.37 -6.61 -0.37
N ASN A 315 2.23 -6.94 0.91
CA ASN A 315 2.32 -8.28 1.45
C ASN A 315 1.11 -8.57 2.34
N VAL A 316 0.44 -9.71 2.13
CA VAL A 316 -0.61 -10.19 3.04
C VAL A 316 0.06 -11.07 4.10
N LEU A 317 0.17 -10.56 5.33
CA LEU A 317 0.86 -11.23 6.43
C LEU A 317 -0.01 -12.26 7.13
N GLY A 318 -1.32 -12.01 7.20
CA GLY A 318 -2.27 -12.95 7.77
C GLY A 318 -3.65 -12.81 7.14
N ALA A 319 -4.43 -13.87 7.13
CA ALA A 319 -5.75 -13.86 6.52
C ALA A 319 -6.71 -14.91 7.11
N SER A 320 -8.02 -14.63 7.07
CA SER A 320 -9.06 -15.63 7.24
C SER A 320 -9.11 -16.58 6.03
N ALA A 321 -9.83 -17.69 6.18
CA ALA A 321 -9.81 -18.78 5.20
C ALA A 321 -10.38 -18.40 3.81
N GLY A 322 -11.34 -17.48 3.74
CA GLY A 322 -12.00 -17.08 2.47
C GLY A 322 -11.24 -16.01 1.68
N VAL A 323 -10.15 -15.45 2.22
CA VAL A 323 -9.39 -14.38 1.55
C VAL A 323 -8.63 -14.90 0.34
N ASP A 324 -8.90 -14.29 -0.81
CA ASP A 324 -7.99 -14.33 -1.96
C ASP A 324 -6.82 -13.35 -1.75
N ARG A 325 -5.67 -13.89 -1.35
CA ARG A 325 -4.45 -13.10 -1.12
C ARG A 325 -3.94 -12.44 -2.40
N GLY A 326 -4.07 -13.10 -3.56
CA GLY A 326 -3.60 -12.59 -4.84
C GLY A 326 -4.40 -11.35 -5.27
N LEU A 327 -5.73 -11.45 -5.14
CA LEU A 327 -6.65 -10.34 -5.37
C LEU A 327 -6.35 -9.13 -4.47
N LEU A 328 -6.12 -9.35 -3.16
CA LEU A 328 -5.78 -8.24 -2.26
C LEU A 328 -4.44 -7.59 -2.63
N VAL A 329 -3.41 -8.37 -2.96
CA VAL A 329 -2.13 -7.82 -3.44
C VAL A 329 -2.35 -6.96 -4.69
N GLU A 330 -3.22 -7.40 -5.59
CA GLU A 330 -3.57 -6.68 -6.81
C GLU A 330 -4.32 -5.36 -6.51
N LEU A 331 -5.35 -5.42 -5.67
CA LEU A 331 -6.20 -4.28 -5.29
C LEU A 331 -5.47 -3.23 -4.44
N PHE A 332 -4.36 -3.58 -3.79
CA PHE A 332 -3.60 -2.67 -2.93
C PHE A 332 -2.31 -2.15 -3.57
N ARG A 333 -2.04 -2.43 -4.86
CA ARG A 333 -0.80 -1.98 -5.53
C ARG A 333 -0.59 -0.46 -5.56
N ASP A 334 -1.65 0.31 -5.49
CA ASP A 334 -1.65 1.76 -5.35
C ASP A 334 -1.79 2.24 -3.89
N ASN A 335 -1.82 1.32 -2.91
CA ASN A 335 -1.98 1.60 -1.48
C ASN A 335 -3.20 2.50 -1.17
N PRO A 336 -4.43 1.96 -1.18
CA PRO A 336 -5.64 2.72 -0.90
C PRO A 336 -5.71 3.22 0.55
N LEU A 337 -4.98 2.61 1.49
CA LEU A 337 -4.88 3.07 2.89
C LEU A 337 -4.09 4.37 3.05
N GLY A 338 -3.34 4.78 2.02
CA GLY A 338 -2.40 5.88 2.10
C GLY A 338 -1.14 5.52 2.90
N GLN A 339 -0.17 6.43 2.90
CA GLN A 339 1.16 6.19 3.49
C GLN A 339 1.53 7.18 4.60
N GLY A 340 0.69 8.20 4.84
CA GLY A 340 0.99 9.30 5.74
C GLY A 340 -0.02 9.46 6.87
N HIS A 341 -0.59 10.66 6.97
CA HIS A 341 -1.40 11.08 8.13
C HIS A 341 -2.91 10.83 7.92
N GLN A 342 -3.29 9.99 6.96
CA GLN A 342 -4.69 9.76 6.60
C GLN A 342 -5.50 9.10 7.72
N GLN A 343 -4.83 8.37 8.62
CA GLN A 343 -5.42 7.64 9.74
C GLN A 343 -6.50 6.65 9.29
N THR A 344 -6.26 5.97 8.17
CA THR A 344 -7.14 4.95 7.60
C THR A 344 -6.47 3.58 7.62
N PRO A 345 -6.29 2.94 8.79
CA PRO A 345 -5.62 1.65 8.87
C PRO A 345 -6.49 0.49 8.34
N ILE A 346 -7.77 0.74 8.07
CA ILE A 346 -8.74 -0.26 7.64
C ILE A 346 -9.23 0.09 6.24
N ALA A 347 -9.49 -0.90 5.40
CA ALA A 347 -10.25 -0.75 4.17
C ALA A 347 -11.30 -1.85 4.04
N LEU A 348 -12.52 -1.45 3.69
CA LEU A 348 -13.58 -2.37 3.28
C LEU A 348 -13.50 -2.57 1.77
N ILE A 349 -13.28 -3.81 1.34
CA ILE A 349 -13.29 -4.24 -0.05
C ILE A 349 -14.62 -4.90 -0.36
N ARG A 350 -15.28 -4.41 -1.41
CA ARG A 350 -16.58 -4.89 -1.85
C ARG A 350 -16.60 -5.10 -3.36
N ARG A 351 -17.05 -6.26 -3.81
CA ARG A 351 -17.25 -6.52 -5.25
C ARG A 351 -18.49 -5.77 -5.74
N MET A 352 -18.35 -5.00 -6.83
CA MET A 352 -19.41 -4.14 -7.37
C MET A 352 -20.02 -4.67 -8.65
N ARG A 353 -19.23 -5.34 -9.49
CA ARG A 353 -19.67 -5.96 -10.75
C ARG A 353 -18.84 -7.21 -11.03
N ALA A 354 -19.49 -8.30 -11.45
CA ALA A 354 -18.82 -9.44 -12.05
C ALA A 354 -18.52 -9.09 -13.52
N GLY A 355 -17.31 -9.39 -13.99
CA GLY A 355 -17.06 -9.37 -15.43
C GLY A 355 -18.07 -10.27 -16.11
N GLU A 356 -18.66 -9.82 -17.22
CA GLU A 356 -19.41 -10.74 -18.06
C GLU A 356 -18.42 -11.81 -18.54
N PRO A 357 -18.68 -13.10 -18.29
CA PRO A 357 -17.83 -14.15 -18.82
C PRO A 357 -18.03 -14.17 -20.35
N GLY A 358 -17.13 -13.53 -21.10
CA GLY A 358 -17.00 -13.76 -22.54
C GLY A 358 -17.22 -12.60 -23.50
N ALA A 359 -16.73 -11.39 -23.22
CA ALA A 359 -16.51 -10.40 -24.28
C ALA A 359 -15.00 -10.13 -24.41
N ARG A 360 -14.34 -10.94 -25.23
CA ARG A 360 -12.98 -10.69 -25.75
C ARG A 360 -13.07 -9.93 -27.06
#